data_AF-A0A932QN90-F1
#
_entry.id   AF-A0A932QN90-F1
#
_cell.length_a   1.000
_cell.length_b   1.000
_cell.length_c   1.000
_cell.angle_alpha   90.00
_cell.angle_beta   90.00
_cell.angle_gamma   90.00
#
_symmetry.space_group_name_H-M   'P 1'
#
loop_
_entity.id
_entity.type
_entity.pdbx_description
1 polymer ?
#
loop_
_entity_poly.entity_id
_entity_poly.type
_entity_poly.pdbx_seq_one_letter_code
_entity_poly.pdbx_strand_id
1 'polypeptide(L)'
;MTRVNPAKILAPLLFSLFMAVTAAAQDANTAAVEDWPLNAPVGAPEIAASENAIGAEAYGEADYAEAEKHFREAIKIAPDLAELHFNLGLALQKGGNEAEAASEFQRAKSLGPDKAVVSAPPAAR
;
A
#
# COMPACT_ATOMS: atom_id res chain seq x y z
N MET A 1 20.36 -48.84 37.07
CA MET A 1 21.21 -47.73 37.56
C MET A 1 21.56 -46.86 36.36
N THR A 2 20.87 -45.74 36.27
CA THR A 2 20.77 -44.82 35.12
C THR A 2 21.97 -43.87 35.12
N ARG A 3 22.80 -43.90 34.07
CA ARG A 3 23.86 -42.89 33.89
C ARG A 3 23.24 -41.66 33.23
N VAL A 4 22.92 -40.67 34.06
CA VAL A 4 22.46 -39.34 33.62
C VAL A 4 23.69 -38.59 33.09
N ASN A 5 23.66 -38.20 31.81
CA ASN A 5 24.71 -37.38 31.19
C ASN A 5 24.69 -35.96 31.76
N PRO A 6 25.85 -35.35 32.08
CA PRO A 6 25.96 -34.05 32.75
C PRO A 6 25.82 -32.87 31.77
N ALA A 7 24.78 -32.88 30.92
CA ALA A 7 24.47 -31.77 30.01
C ALA A 7 23.42 -30.79 30.60
N LYS A 8 23.36 -30.68 31.93
CA LYS A 8 22.65 -29.59 32.62
C LYS A 8 23.65 -28.51 33.01
N ILE A 9 23.98 -27.62 32.09
CA ILE A 9 24.34 -26.24 32.43
C ILE A 9 23.65 -25.33 31.43
N LEU A 10 22.48 -24.86 31.84
CA LEU A 10 22.04 -23.47 31.76
C LEU A 10 22.86 -22.60 30.79
N ALA A 11 22.41 -22.47 29.53
CA ALA A 11 22.87 -21.41 28.63
C ALA A 11 21.82 -20.29 28.60
N PRO A 12 22.23 -19.02 28.70
CA PRO A 12 21.43 -17.95 29.29
C PRO A 12 20.53 -17.26 28.25
N LEU A 13 19.43 -16.69 28.75
CA LEU A 13 18.83 -15.48 28.19
C LEU A 13 19.94 -14.55 27.70
N LEU A 14 19.86 -14.12 26.44
CA LEU A 14 20.37 -12.87 25.86
C LEU A 14 20.40 -13.07 24.33
N PHE A 15 19.23 -13.03 23.70
CA PHE A 15 19.13 -12.59 22.29
C PHE A 15 19.45 -11.09 22.29
N SER A 16 20.72 -10.79 22.55
CA SER A 16 21.24 -9.44 22.47
C SER A 16 21.15 -9.02 21.01
N LEU A 17 20.29 -8.05 20.77
CA LEU A 17 20.67 -6.85 20.04
C LEU A 17 21.23 -7.16 18.64
N PHE A 18 20.35 -7.45 17.67
CA PHE A 18 20.67 -7.19 16.28
C PHE A 18 20.64 -5.67 16.08
N MET A 19 21.77 -5.07 16.44
CA MET A 19 22.09 -3.68 16.22
C MET A 19 22.04 -3.35 14.73
N ALA A 20 21.68 -2.08 14.51
CA ALA A 20 22.11 -1.25 13.40
C ALA A 20 21.46 -1.55 12.06
N VAL A 21 20.42 -0.74 11.77
CA VAL A 21 20.49 0.27 10.71
C VAL A 21 21.65 0.02 9.74
N THR A 22 21.40 -0.74 8.69
CA THR A 22 21.92 -0.49 7.35
C THR A 22 20.96 -1.09 6.32
N ALA A 23 20.76 -0.34 5.24
CA ALA A 23 20.05 -0.73 4.01
C ALA A 23 18.52 -0.67 4.01
N ALA A 24 17.95 0.34 4.68
CA ALA A 24 16.85 1.07 4.04
C ALA A 24 17.41 1.75 2.78
N ALA A 25 17.31 1.11 1.60
CA ALA A 25 17.37 1.74 0.26
C ALA A 25 17.58 0.75 -0.92
N GLN A 26 17.72 -0.56 -0.69
CA GLN A 26 18.06 -1.49 -1.78
C GLN A 26 17.25 -2.78 -1.68
N ASP A 27 15.93 -2.66 -1.85
CA ASP A 27 15.08 -3.70 -2.44
C ASP A 27 13.75 -3.09 -2.95
N ALA A 28 13.75 -1.79 -3.29
CA ALA A 28 12.60 -1.11 -3.88
C ALA A 28 12.37 -1.48 -5.36
N ASN A 29 13.02 -2.55 -5.87
CA ASN A 29 13.12 -2.82 -7.30
C ASN A 29 12.78 -4.25 -7.72
N THR A 30 12.08 -5.02 -6.88
CA THR A 30 11.64 -6.40 -7.21
C THR A 30 10.13 -6.62 -7.17
N ALA A 31 9.31 -5.59 -7.38
CA ALA A 31 7.87 -5.80 -7.57
C ALA A 31 7.34 -4.95 -8.73
N ALA A 32 7.95 -5.12 -9.90
CA ALA A 32 7.19 -4.94 -11.12
C ALA A 32 6.17 -6.10 -11.19
N VAL A 33 4.89 -5.74 -11.43
CA VAL A 33 3.86 -6.55 -12.12
C VAL A 33 3.64 -7.96 -11.57
N GLU A 34 2.56 -8.26 -10.83
CA GLU A 34 1.31 -8.72 -11.46
C GLU A 34 0.08 -8.64 -10.52
N ASP A 35 0.26 -8.23 -9.25
CA ASP A 35 -0.80 -8.18 -8.25
C ASP A 35 -0.80 -6.79 -7.62
N TRP A 36 -1.58 -5.87 -8.19
CA TRP A 36 -1.71 -4.52 -7.65
C TRP A 36 -2.43 -4.63 -6.31
N PRO A 37 -1.75 -4.49 -5.17
CA PRO A 37 -2.42 -4.72 -3.92
C PRO A 37 -3.26 -3.47 -3.60
N LEU A 38 -4.47 -3.68 -3.09
CA LEU A 38 -5.38 -2.64 -2.57
C LEU A 38 -4.82 -1.92 -1.32
N ASN A 39 -3.49 -1.88 -1.13
CA ASN A 39 -2.83 -1.32 0.05
C ASN A 39 -2.30 0.11 -0.20
N ALA A 40 -2.00 0.80 0.91
CA ALA A 40 -1.72 2.22 0.96
C ALA A 40 -0.66 2.65 -0.08
N PRO A 41 -0.91 3.74 -0.84
CA PRO A 41 0.04 4.17 -1.84
C PRO A 41 1.34 4.63 -1.18
N VAL A 42 2.45 4.04 -1.61
CA VAL A 42 3.77 4.35 -1.07
C VAL A 42 4.13 5.79 -1.45
N GLY A 43 4.36 6.64 -0.45
CA GLY A 43 4.68 8.07 -0.65
C GLY A 43 3.47 9.01 -0.73
N ALA A 44 2.25 8.51 -0.53
CA ALA A 44 1.05 9.35 -0.49
C ALA A 44 1.03 10.27 0.74
N PRO A 45 0.43 11.46 0.64
CA PRO A 45 0.03 12.23 1.81
C PRO A 45 -0.82 11.37 2.75
N GLU A 46 -0.59 11.49 4.07
CA GLU A 46 -1.26 10.65 5.08
C GLU A 46 -2.80 10.70 4.94
N ILE A 47 -3.36 11.86 4.62
CA ILE A 47 -4.79 12.02 4.39
C ILE A 47 -5.26 11.22 3.17
N ALA A 48 -4.49 11.20 2.07
CA ALA A 48 -4.83 10.39 0.90
C ALA A 48 -4.74 8.88 1.21
N ALA A 49 -3.72 8.47 1.98
CA ALA A 49 -3.59 7.08 2.43
C ALA A 49 -4.74 6.66 3.37
N SER A 50 -5.17 7.56 4.25
CA SER A 50 -6.31 7.35 5.15
C SER A 50 -7.61 7.17 4.38
N GLU A 51 -7.92 8.08 3.45
CA GLU A 51 -9.11 7.97 2.60
C GLU A 51 -9.08 6.70 1.76
N ASN A 52 -7.93 6.33 1.20
CA ASN A 52 -7.77 5.07 0.48
C ASN A 52 -8.02 3.84 1.37
N ALA A 53 -7.59 3.86 2.64
CA ALA A 53 -7.82 2.75 3.56
C ALA A 53 -9.31 2.57 3.87
N ILE A 54 -10.05 3.68 4.08
CA ILE A 54 -11.50 3.63 4.30
C ILE A 54 -12.21 3.12 3.05
N GLY A 55 -11.80 3.59 1.85
CA GLY A 55 -12.35 3.09 0.59
C GLY A 55 -12.09 1.60 0.38
N ALA A 56 -10.92 1.10 0.75
CA ALA A 56 -10.57 -0.31 0.67
C ALA A 56 -11.39 -1.18 1.64
N GLU A 57 -11.66 -0.68 2.85
CA GLU A 57 -12.55 -1.33 3.82
C GLU A 57 -13.97 -1.45 3.26
N ALA A 58 -14.55 -0.34 2.79
CA ALA A 58 -15.88 -0.31 2.17
C ALA A 58 -15.96 -1.24 0.93
N TYR A 59 -14.91 -1.29 0.11
CA TYR A 59 -14.83 -2.21 -1.01
C TYR A 59 -14.86 -3.68 -0.57
N GLY A 60 -14.18 -4.02 0.54
CA GLY A 60 -14.22 -5.34 1.15
C GLY A 60 -15.62 -5.73 1.68
N GLU A 61 -16.40 -4.75 2.12
CA GLU A 61 -17.80 -4.92 2.52
C GLU A 61 -18.78 -4.96 1.32
N ALA A 62 -18.25 -4.84 0.10
CA ALA A 62 -19.01 -4.69 -1.14
C ALA A 62 -19.89 -3.43 -1.21
N ASP A 63 -19.63 -2.43 -0.37
CA ASP A 63 -20.21 -1.09 -0.51
C ASP A 63 -19.38 -0.28 -1.51
N TYR A 64 -19.61 -0.58 -2.79
CA TYR A 64 -18.86 0.04 -3.89
C TYR A 64 -19.14 1.54 -4.04
N ALA A 65 -20.29 2.02 -3.55
CA ALA A 65 -20.63 3.44 -3.61
C ALA A 65 -19.83 4.25 -2.59
N GLU A 66 -19.70 3.75 -1.35
CA GLU A 66 -18.87 4.40 -0.34
C GLU A 66 -17.37 4.26 -0.67
N ALA A 67 -16.96 3.11 -1.22
CA ALA A 67 -15.60 2.92 -1.72
C ALA A 67 -15.23 3.95 -2.80
N GLU A 68 -16.10 4.15 -3.79
CA GLU A 68 -15.92 5.14 -4.85
C GLU A 68 -15.69 6.55 -4.27
N LYS A 69 -16.55 6.97 -3.32
CA LYS A 69 -16.47 8.27 -2.68
C LYS A 69 -15.11 8.49 -2.01
N HIS A 70 -14.66 7.55 -1.20
CA HIS A 70 -13.38 7.65 -0.49
C HIS A 70 -12.17 7.60 -1.44
N PHE A 71 -12.19 6.76 -2.48
CA PHE A 71 -11.14 6.78 -3.49
C PHE A 71 -11.08 8.11 -4.25
N ARG A 72 -12.23 8.73 -4.56
CA ARG A 72 -12.24 10.07 -5.16
C ARG A 72 -11.69 11.14 -4.24
N GLU A 73 -11.95 11.09 -2.93
CA GLU A 73 -11.32 12.01 -1.97
C GLU A 73 -9.80 11.81 -1.92
N ALA A 74 -9.32 10.57 -1.91
CA ALA A 74 -7.89 10.28 -2.01
C ALA A 74 -7.27 10.86 -3.29
N ILE A 75 -7.94 10.71 -4.45
CA ILE A 75 -7.48 11.24 -5.75
C ILE A 75 -7.44 12.77 -5.75
N LYS A 76 -8.38 13.46 -5.10
CA LYS A 76 -8.34 14.93 -4.98
C LYS A 76 -7.07 15.42 -4.29
N ILE A 77 -6.56 14.64 -3.34
CA ILE A 77 -5.35 14.96 -2.56
C ILE A 77 -4.10 14.57 -3.35
N ALA A 78 -4.12 13.44 -4.04
CA ALA A 78 -2.97 12.89 -4.75
C ALA A 78 -3.37 12.34 -6.14
N PRO A 79 -3.61 13.23 -7.13
CA PRO A 79 -4.19 12.87 -8.43
C PRO A 79 -3.23 12.16 -9.39
N ASP A 80 -1.95 12.04 -9.02
CA ASP A 80 -0.91 11.43 -9.85
C ASP A 80 -0.50 10.05 -9.32
N LEU A 81 -1.20 9.53 -8.29
CA LEU A 81 -0.99 8.18 -7.77
C LEU A 81 -1.80 7.17 -8.57
N ALA A 82 -1.10 6.29 -9.28
CA ALA A 82 -1.70 5.23 -10.07
C ALA A 82 -2.59 4.31 -9.22
N GLU A 83 -2.27 4.11 -7.94
CA GLU A 83 -2.96 3.21 -7.01
C GLU A 83 -4.39 3.65 -6.78
N LEU A 84 -4.58 4.96 -6.61
CA LEU A 84 -5.88 5.51 -6.29
C LEU A 84 -6.83 5.40 -7.48
N HIS A 85 -6.30 5.66 -8.68
CA HIS A 85 -7.05 5.45 -9.93
C HIS A 85 -7.38 3.98 -10.17
N PHE A 86 -6.45 3.06 -9.87
CA PHE A 86 -6.73 1.63 -9.99
C PHE A 86 -7.83 1.18 -9.02
N ASN A 87 -7.74 1.59 -7.75
CA ASN A 87 -8.73 1.25 -6.72
C ASN A 87 -10.11 1.82 -7.03
N LEU A 88 -10.18 3.07 -7.52
CA LEU A 88 -11.42 3.66 -8.03
C LEU A 88 -11.99 2.84 -9.21
N GLY A 89 -11.12 2.43 -10.14
CA GLY A 89 -11.52 1.57 -11.26
C GLY A 89 -12.13 0.25 -10.82
N LEU A 90 -11.57 -0.39 -9.78
CA LEU A 90 -12.14 -1.61 -9.20
C LEU A 90 -13.52 -1.35 -8.58
N ALA A 91 -13.68 -0.30 -7.78
CA ALA A 91 -14.95 0.06 -7.17
C ALA A 91 -16.03 0.33 -8.24
N LEU A 92 -15.71 1.12 -9.25
CA LEU A 92 -16.62 1.45 -10.36
C LEU A 92 -17.03 0.20 -11.16
N GLN A 93 -16.07 -0.69 -11.46
CA GLN A 93 -16.36 -1.94 -12.16
C GLN A 93 -17.33 -2.80 -11.36
N LYS A 94 -17.12 -2.93 -10.04
CA LYS A 94 -18.01 -3.69 -9.17
C LYS A 94 -19.38 -3.03 -8.96
N GLY A 95 -19.42 -1.69 -8.98
CA GLY A 95 -20.65 -0.90 -8.98
C GLY A 95 -21.40 -0.88 -10.32
N GLY A 96 -20.86 -1.51 -11.37
CA GLY A 96 -21.49 -1.60 -12.69
C GLY A 96 -21.24 -0.41 -13.63
N ASN A 97 -20.36 0.51 -13.26
CA ASN A 97 -19.97 1.65 -14.10
C ASN A 97 -18.68 1.33 -14.90
N GLU A 98 -18.83 0.44 -15.89
CA GLU A 98 -17.69 -0.09 -16.66
C GLU A 98 -16.96 0.98 -17.50
N ALA A 99 -17.69 1.98 -18.01
CA ALA A 99 -17.12 3.02 -18.86
C ALA A 99 -16.17 3.93 -18.07
N GLU A 100 -16.56 4.32 -16.86
CA GLU A 100 -15.72 5.13 -16.00
C GLU A 100 -14.56 4.30 -15.42
N ALA A 101 -14.83 3.04 -15.03
CA ALA A 101 -13.78 2.11 -14.59
C ALA A 101 -12.67 1.97 -15.64
N ALA A 102 -13.02 1.80 -16.91
CA ALA A 102 -12.05 1.72 -18.00
C ALA A 102 -11.20 3.00 -18.10
N SER A 103 -11.81 4.17 -17.91
CA SER A 103 -11.10 5.45 -17.93
C SER A 103 -10.08 5.56 -16.79
N GLU A 104 -10.47 5.14 -15.59
CA GLU A 104 -9.62 5.14 -14.40
C GLU A 104 -8.47 4.13 -14.51
N PHE A 105 -8.70 2.94 -15.07
CA PHE A 105 -7.63 1.99 -15.38
C PHE A 105 -6.64 2.53 -16.42
N GLN A 106 -7.12 3.24 -17.45
CA GLN A 106 -6.22 3.90 -18.40
C GLN A 106 -5.40 5.00 -17.72
N ARG A 107 -5.99 5.74 -16.78
CA ARG A 107 -5.29 6.76 -16.01
C ARG A 107 -4.19 6.13 -15.15
N ALA A 108 -4.51 5.10 -14.37
CA ALA A 108 -3.56 4.33 -13.59
C ALA A 108 -2.39 3.82 -14.45
N LYS A 109 -2.69 3.25 -15.62
CA LYS A 109 -1.68 2.79 -16.59
C LYS A 109 -0.80 3.92 -17.13
N SER A 110 -1.37 5.09 -17.39
CA SER A 110 -0.64 6.25 -17.91
C SER A 110 0.29 6.90 -16.87
N LEU A 111 -0.09 6.82 -15.59
CA LEU A 111 0.73 7.28 -14.48
C LEU A 111 1.86 6.28 -14.22
N GLY A 112 1.55 4.98 -14.25
CA GLY A 112 2.51 3.92 -14.02
C GLY A 112 2.89 3.81 -12.53
N PRO A 113 3.33 2.61 -12.09
CA PRO A 113 3.63 2.34 -10.68
C PRO A 113 4.81 3.17 -10.13
N ASP A 114 5.64 3.74 -11.00
CA ASP A 114 6.91 4.38 -10.64
C ASP A 114 6.81 5.92 -10.58
N LYS A 115 5.71 6.53 -11.05
CA LYS A 115 5.53 7.99 -10.98
C LYS A 115 5.13 8.50 -9.61
N ALA A 116 4.78 7.62 -8.67
CA ALA A 116 4.43 7.96 -7.30
C ALA A 116 5.58 8.62 -6.50
N VAL A 117 6.82 8.57 -7.01
CA VAL A 117 8.01 8.91 -6.21
C VAL A 117 8.27 10.41 -6.05
N VAL A 118 7.73 11.32 -6.87
CA VAL A 118 8.14 12.74 -6.78
C VAL A 118 7.03 13.74 -7.13
N SER A 119 6.21 14.08 -6.15
CA SER A 119 5.66 15.44 -6.06
C SER A 119 5.41 15.82 -4.60
N ALA A 120 6.48 15.93 -3.81
CA ALA A 120 6.43 16.63 -2.53
C ALA A 120 5.82 18.03 -2.78
N PRO A 121 4.79 18.48 -2.03
CA PRO A 121 4.26 19.82 -2.20
C PRO A 121 5.39 20.85 -1.93
N PRO A 122 5.44 21.98 -2.65
CA PRO A 122 6.37 23.04 -2.31
C PRO A 122 6.10 23.44 -0.85
N ALA A 123 7.12 23.31 -0.01
CA ALA A 123 7.06 23.70 1.39
C ALA A 123 6.42 25.09 1.49
N ALA A 124 5.24 25.16 2.13
CA ALA A 124 4.62 26.43 2.46
C ALA A 124 5.62 27.22 3.30
N ARG A 125 6.02 28.39 2.78
CA ARG A 125 6.94 29.32 3.44
C ARG A 125 6.28 29.99 4.63
#